data_AF-A0A2K8U7U3-F1
#
_entry.id   AF-A0A2K8U7U3-F1
#
_cell.length_a   1.000
_cell.length_b   1.000
_cell.length_c   1.000
_cell.angle_alpha   90.00
_cell.angle_beta   90.00
_cell.angle_gamma   90.00
#
_symmetry.space_group_name_H-M   'P 1'
#
loop_
_entity.id
_entity.type
_entity.pdbx_description
1 polymer ?
#
loop_
_entity_poly.entity_id
_entity_poly.type
_entity_poly.pdbx_seq_one_letter_code
_entity_poly.pdbx_strand_id
1 'polypeptide(L)' 'MTPIEKVEALYDELVAWYAQGQDRETRAAAKLLMVALLKLKEHGGFGWQGLVEDYVLMLKNDPERFQRVLDANRGESKAG' A
#
# COMPACT_ATOMS: atom_id res chain seq x y z
N MET A 1 8.81 -11.15 8.71
CA MET A 1 7.82 -10.50 7.85
C MET A 1 7.13 -9.38 8.62
N THR A 2 7.47 -8.13 8.32
CA THR A 2 6.82 -6.94 8.85
C THR A 2 5.40 -6.81 8.27
N PRO A 3 4.53 -5.96 8.84
CA PRO A 3 3.20 -5.74 8.28
C PRO A 3 3.20 -5.29 6.81
N ILE A 4 4.15 -4.44 6.39
CA ILE A 4 4.23 -4.02 4.99
C ILE A 4 4.66 -5.19 4.08
N GLU A 5 5.61 -6.01 4.54
CA GLU A 5 6.05 -7.20 3.79
C GLU A 5 4.90 -8.21 3.61
N LYS A 6 3.95 -8.29 4.55
CA LYS A 6 2.73 -9.10 4.38
C LYS A 6 1.80 -8.54 3.30
N VAL A 7 1.69 -7.22 3.19
CA VAL A 7 0.88 -6.56 2.16
C VAL A 7 1.54 -6.73 0.78
N GLU A 8 2.86 -6.65 0.71
CA GLU A 8 3.64 -6.92 -0.51
C GLU A 8 3.49 -8.37 -0.96
N ALA A 9 3.61 -9.34 -0.04
CA ALA A 9 3.37 -10.74 -0.36
C ALA A 9 1.94 -11.00 -0.88
N LEU A 10 0.93 -10.37 -0.25
CA LEU A 10 -0.45 -10.46 -0.73
C LEU A 10 -0.62 -9.85 -2.13
N TYR A 11 0.06 -8.74 -2.42
CA TYR A 11 0.08 -8.16 -3.76
C TYR A 11 0.62 -9.15 -4.79
N ASP A 12 1.76 -9.78 -4.50
CA ASP A 12 2.38 -10.76 -5.39
C ASP A 12 1.46 -11.98 -5.62
N GLU A 13 0.79 -12.46 -4.58
CA GLU A 13 -0.22 -13.52 -4.68
C GLU A 13 -1.38 -13.12 -5.59
N LEU A 14 -1.89 -11.89 -5.47
CA LEU A 14 -2.96 -11.37 -6.33
C LEU A 14 -2.50 -11.25 -7.78
N VAL A 15 -1.29 -10.77 -8.03
CA VAL A 15 -0.72 -10.68 -9.38
C VAL A 15 -0.60 -12.07 -10.01
N ALA A 16 -0.12 -13.05 -9.24
CA ALA A 16 -0.02 -14.44 -9.69
C ALA A 16 -1.40 -15.04 -10.01
N TRP A 17 -2.43 -14.73 -9.21
CA TRP A 17 -3.80 -15.18 -9.43
C TRP A 17 -4.39 -14.70 -10.76
N TYR A 18 -4.05 -13.48 -11.19
CA TYR A 18 -4.49 -12.91 -12.47
C TYR A 18 -3.80 -13.51 -13.72
N ALA A 19 -2.83 -14.43 -13.56
CA ALA A 19 -2.15 -15.17 -14.63
C ALA A 19 -1.64 -14.29 -15.78
N GLN A 20 -2.03 -14.57 -17.04
CA GLN A 20 -1.66 -13.80 -18.24
C GLN A 20 -2.63 -12.65 -18.57
N GLY A 21 -3.55 -12.32 -17.67
CA GLY A 21 -4.47 -11.23 -17.94
C GLY A 21 -3.72 -9.90 -18.07
N GLN A 22 -4.06 -9.09 -19.08
CA GLN A 22 -3.53 -7.74 -19.25
C GLN A 22 -3.71 -6.90 -17.98
N ASP A 23 -2.76 -6.03 -17.67
CA ASP A 23 -2.79 -5.09 -16.54
C ASP A 23 -2.98 -5.74 -15.16
N ARG A 24 -2.55 -7.00 -14.98
CA ARG A 24 -2.69 -7.74 -13.71
C ARG A 24 -2.08 -7.01 -12.51
N GLU A 25 -0.93 -6.36 -12.69
CA GLU A 25 -0.25 -5.58 -11.65
C GLU A 25 -1.13 -4.40 -11.20
N THR A 26 -1.69 -3.66 -12.17
CA THR A 26 -2.60 -2.54 -11.91
C THR A 26 -3.90 -3.01 -11.28
N ARG A 27 -4.47 -4.15 -11.72
CA ARG A 27 -5.70 -4.70 -11.15
C ARG A 27 -5.49 -5.15 -9.71
N ALA A 28 -4.40 -5.85 -9.41
CA ALA A 28 -4.05 -6.26 -8.06
C ALA A 28 -3.90 -5.04 -7.13
N ALA A 29 -3.13 -4.04 -7.56
CA ALA A 29 -2.94 -2.79 -6.81
C ALA A 29 -4.28 -2.06 -6.58
N ALA A 30 -5.13 -1.96 -7.61
CA ALA A 30 -6.44 -1.33 -7.50
C ALA A 30 -7.35 -2.05 -6.50
N LYS A 31 -7.34 -3.39 -6.45
CA LYS A 31 -8.12 -4.15 -5.45
C LYS A 31 -7.64 -3.90 -4.04
N LEU A 32 -6.32 -3.89 -3.82
CA LEU A 32 -5.76 -3.53 -2.51
C LEU A 32 -6.14 -2.11 -2.11
N LEU A 33 -6.04 -1.15 -3.02
CA LEU A 33 -6.42 0.24 -2.78
C LEU A 33 -7.90 0.38 -2.42
N MET A 34 -8.81 -0.28 -3.15
CA MET A 34 -10.25 -0.24 -2.86
C MET A 34 -10.56 -0.71 -1.43
N VAL A 35 -9.95 -1.81 -1.01
CA VAL A 35 -10.12 -2.35 0.35
C VAL A 35 -9.50 -1.41 1.37
N ALA A 36 -8.29 -0.90 1.13
CA ALA A 36 -7.61 0.03 2.02
C ALA A 36 -8.42 1.32 2.22
N LEU A 37 -8.95 1.91 1.15
CA LEU A 37 -9.80 3.10 1.21
C LEU A 37 -11.07 2.86 2.03
N LEU A 38 -11.72 1.71 1.86
CA LEU A 38 -12.89 1.35 2.66
C LEU A 38 -12.53 1.29 4.16
N LYS A 39 -11.38 0.68 4.51
CA LYS A 39 -10.93 0.57 5.91
C LYS A 39 -10.43 1.88 6.50
N LEU A 40 -9.78 2.73 5.72
CA LEU A 40 -9.41 4.08 6.14
C LEU A 40 -10.65 4.93 6.42
N LYS A 41 -11.68 4.85 5.56
CA LYS A 41 -12.96 5.52 5.81
C LYS A 41 -13.65 4.99 7.08
N GLU A 42 -13.61 3.67 7.30
CA GLU A 42 -14.26 3.00 8.43
C GLU A 42 -13.57 3.31 9.78
N HIS A 43 -12.23 3.39 9.79
CA HIS A 43 -11.45 3.44 11.03
C HIS A 43 -10.61 4.73 11.23
N GLY A 44 -10.41 5.54 10.20
CA GLY A 44 -9.49 6.68 10.22
C GLY A 44 -10.06 7.99 10.78
N GLY A 45 -11.29 7.99 11.32
CA GLY A 45 -11.91 9.17 11.92
C GLY A 45 -12.06 10.34 10.95
N PHE A 46 -11.97 11.59 11.41
CA PHE A 46 -12.13 12.76 10.53
C PHE A 46 -10.92 13.00 9.58
N GLY A 47 -9.75 12.41 9.85
CA GLY A 47 -8.51 12.72 9.14
C GLY A 47 -8.14 11.78 7.99
N TRP A 48 -8.94 10.76 7.70
CA TRP A 48 -8.55 9.71 6.75
C TRP A 48 -8.32 10.22 5.32
N GLN A 49 -9.07 11.23 4.88
CA GLN A 49 -8.93 11.80 3.54
C GLN A 49 -7.60 12.54 3.39
N GLY A 50 -7.25 13.38 4.38
CA GLY A 50 -5.98 14.11 4.40
C GLY A 50 -4.78 13.15 4.37
N LEU A 51 -4.85 12.04 5.10
CA LEU A 51 -3.81 11.01 5.06
C LEU A 51 -3.61 10.42 3.65
N VAL A 52 -4.70 10.15 2.92
CA VAL A 52 -4.63 9.64 1.55
C VAL A 52 -4.05 10.70 0.61
N GLU A 53 -4.49 11.95 0.74
CA GLU A 53 -4.00 13.08 -0.05
C GLU A 53 -2.50 13.30 0.18
N ASP A 54 -2.03 13.22 1.42
CA ASP A 54 -0.62 13.36 1.78
C ASP A 54 0.26 12.30 1.10
N TYR A 55 -0.18 11.03 1.07
CA TYR A 55 0.54 9.98 0.36
C TYR A 55 0.60 10.23 -1.15
N VAL A 56 -0.50 10.70 -1.75
CA VAL A 56 -0.55 11.02 -3.18
C VAL A 56 0.34 12.23 -3.49
N LEU A 57 0.32 13.26 -2.64
CA LEU A 57 1.18 14.44 -2.77
C LEU A 57 2.66 14.06 -2.63
N MET A 58 3.01 13.19 -1.69
CA MET A 58 4.36 12.69 -1.52
C MET A 58 4.84 11.94 -2.78
N LEU A 59 4.03 11.03 -3.33
CA LEU A 59 4.36 10.33 -4.57
C LEU A 59 4.59 11.29 -5.76
N LYS A 60 3.81 12.37 -5.84
CA LYS A 60 3.92 13.36 -6.93
C LYS A 60 5.15 14.26 -6.78
N ASN A 61 5.46 14.68 -5.56
CA ASN A 61 6.45 15.73 -5.31
C ASN A 61 7.83 15.19 -4.90
N ASP A 62 7.88 14.03 -4.24
CA ASP A 62 9.10 13.42 -3.69
C ASP A 62 8.97 11.87 -3.64
N PRO A 63 9.03 11.19 -4.80
CA PRO A 63 8.89 9.73 -4.87
C PRO A 63 10.02 9.00 -4.14
N GLU A 64 11.22 9.58 -4.04
CA GLU A 64 12.35 9.01 -3.30
C GLU A 64 12.07 8.98 -1.80
N ARG A 65 11.46 10.03 -1.25
CA ARG A 65 10.99 10.02 0.15
C ARG A 65 9.90 8.98 0.37
N PHE A 66 8.97 8.83 -0.56
CA PHE A 66 7.95 7.78 -0.45
C PHE A 66 8.59 6.38 -0.37
N GLN A 67 9.59 6.12 -1.22
CA GLN A 67 10.34 4.87 -1.18
C GLN A 67 11.07 4.68 0.15
N ARG A 68 11.73 5.72 0.68
CA ARG A 68 12.39 5.66 2.00
C ARG A 68 11.41 5.34 3.13
N VAL A 69 10.20 5.90 3.09
CA VAL A 69 9.15 5.59 4.08
C VAL A 69 8.72 4.13 3.97
N LEU A 70 8.53 3.60 2.76
CA LEU A 70 8.26 2.17 2.57
C LEU A 70 9.40 1.30 3.08
N ASP A 71 10.64 1.64 2.74
CA ASP A 71 11.83 0.89 3.16
C ASP A 71 12.01 0.88 4.68
N ALA A 72 11.71 1.98 5.36
CA ALA A 72 11.73 2.05 6.81
C ALA A 72 10.70 1.12 7.48
N ASN A 73 9.63 0.75 6.78
CA ASN A 73 8.64 -0.22 7.27
C ASN A 73 9.05 -1.68 6.95
N ARG A 74 10.00 -1.89 6.03
CA ARG A 74 10.62 -3.19 5.76
C ARG A 74 11.70 -3.46 6.81
N GLY A 75 11.86 -4.71 7.25
CA GLY A 75 12.94 -5.09 8.15
C GLY A 75 12.93 -4.57 9.61
N GLU A 76 12.10 -3.60 10.01
CA GLU A 76 11.92 -3.28 11.43
C GLU A 76 11.07 -4.35 12.13
N SER A 77 11.72 -5.44 12.53
CA SER A 77 11.33 -6.13 13.74
C SER A 77 11.44 -5.14 14.90
N LYS A 78 10.34 -4.46 15.26
CA LYS A 78 10.16 -4.11 16.67
C LYS A 78 10.02 -5.43 17.43
N ALA A 79 11.17 -6.01 17.77
CA ALA A 79 11.29 -6.93 18.88
C ALA A 79 10.95 -6.10 20.13
N GLY A 80 9.66 -6.15 20.49
CA GLY A 80 9.13 -5.68 21.77
C GLY A 80 8.47 -6.88 22.43
#